data_AF-A0A920HIC3-F1
#
_entry.id   AF-A0A920HIC3-F1
#
_cell.length_a   1.000
_cell.length_b   1.000
_cell.length_c   1.000
_cell.angle_alpha   90.00
_cell.angle_beta   90.00
_cell.angle_gamma   90.00
#
_symmetry.space_group_name_H-M   'P 1'
#
loop_
_entity.id
_entity.type
_entity.pdbx_description
1 polymer ?
#
loop_
_entity_poly.entity_id
_entity_poly.type
_entity_poly.pdbx_seq_one_letter_code
_entity_poly.pdbx_strand_id
1 'polypeptide(L)'
;MFISHEKINERRQIMWQASRWKHYNDFRVFIMGIKGNDEIFGDGVIYEGVSDEPVQYRGQTGAQDNIIPTADIFTGVIDYYPSNDLTKYLLDLRTYRPKCIQNFWKILKMKWVIIDYLII
;
A
#
# COMPACT_ATOMS: atom_id res chain seq x y z
N MET A 1 12.70 15.85 -5.50
CA MET A 1 12.35 14.51 -4.99
C MET A 1 13.25 14.10 -3.82
N PHE A 2 14.57 14.16 -3.96
CA PHE A 2 15.53 13.74 -2.93
C PHE A 2 15.35 14.47 -1.58
N ILE A 3 15.39 15.80 -1.57
CA ILE A 3 15.22 16.64 -0.35
C ILE A 3 13.89 16.31 0.36
N SER A 4 12.82 16.06 -0.39
CA SER A 4 11.51 15.70 0.18
C SER A 4 11.55 14.33 0.87
N HIS A 5 12.27 13.35 0.29
CA HIS A 5 12.42 12.02 0.89
C HIS A 5 13.29 12.03 2.14
N GLU A 6 14.35 12.84 2.19
CA GLU A 6 15.11 13.07 3.42
C GLU A 6 14.20 13.59 4.54
N LYS A 7 13.42 14.65 4.27
CA LYS A 7 12.48 15.21 5.24
C LYS A 7 11.42 14.20 5.70
N ILE A 8 10.91 13.36 4.80
CA ILE A 8 9.97 12.28 5.15
C ILE A 8 10.65 11.26 6.07
N ASN A 9 11.90 10.90 5.78
CA ASN A 9 12.66 9.95 6.58
C ASN A 9 12.94 10.50 7.99
N GLU A 10 13.38 11.76 8.10
CA GLU A 10 13.53 12.47 9.38
C GLU A 10 12.22 12.43 10.18
N ARG A 11 11.09 12.74 9.54
CA ARG A 11 9.78 12.72 10.21
C ARG A 11 9.38 11.32 10.67
N ARG A 12 9.71 10.28 9.92
CA ARG A 12 9.48 8.88 10.28
C ARG A 12 10.24 8.48 11.54
N GLN A 13 11.50 8.93 11.69
CA GLN A 13 12.29 8.67 12.90
C GLN A 13 11.66 9.30 14.14
N ILE A 14 11.15 10.53 14.01
CA ILE A 14 10.43 11.21 15.11
C ILE A 14 9.14 10.46 15.45
N MET A 15 8.36 10.05 14.45
CA MET A 15 7.12 9.28 14.66
C MET A 15 7.39 7.97 15.40
N TRP A 16 8.48 7.27 15.08
CA TRP A 16 8.87 6.05 15.79
C TRP A 16 9.06 6.29 17.28
N GLN A 17 9.82 7.33 17.64
CA GLN A 17 10.08 7.70 19.03
C GLN A 17 8.80 8.16 19.77
N ALA A 18 7.91 8.88 19.09
CA ALA A 18 6.65 9.35 19.65
C ALA A 18 5.57 8.26 19.73
N SER A 19 5.74 7.15 19.02
CA SER A 19 4.77 6.05 19.00
C SER A 19 4.92 5.11 20.20
N ARG A 20 3.83 4.47 20.61
CA ARG A 20 3.84 3.40 21.60
C ARG A 20 4.14 2.04 20.95
N TRP A 21 5.24 1.93 20.20
CA TRP A 21 5.56 0.74 19.40
C TRP A 21 5.62 -0.57 20.21
N LYS A 22 6.02 -0.52 21.48
CA LYS A 22 6.00 -1.69 22.40
C LYS A 22 4.58 -2.24 22.66
N HIS A 23 3.57 -1.39 22.51
CA HIS A 23 2.15 -1.70 22.67
C HIS A 23 1.44 -1.85 21.33
N TYR A 24 2.18 -2.12 20.24
CA TYR A 24 1.60 -2.25 18.91
C TYR A 24 0.53 -3.34 18.85
N ASN A 25 0.74 -4.46 19.58
CA ASN A 25 -0.21 -5.57 19.60
C ASN A 25 -1.57 -5.18 20.19
N ASP A 26 -1.61 -4.21 21.11
CA ASP A 26 -2.86 -3.71 21.72
C ASP A 26 -3.76 -3.06 20.66
N PHE A 27 -3.16 -2.49 19.61
CA PHE A 27 -3.89 -1.86 18.50
C PHE A 27 -4.01 -2.76 17.26
N ARG A 28 -3.09 -3.72 17.11
CA ARG A 28 -2.97 -4.56 15.91
C ARG A 28 -4.26 -5.31 15.60
N VAL A 29 -4.97 -5.79 16.63
CA VAL A 29 -6.24 -6.51 16.48
C VAL A 29 -7.30 -5.70 15.74
N PHE A 30 -7.32 -4.37 15.92
CA PHE A 30 -8.33 -3.49 15.32
C PHE A 30 -8.03 -3.13 13.86
N ILE A 31 -6.79 -3.27 13.41
CA ILE A 31 -6.37 -2.93 12.05
C ILE A 31 -6.17 -4.16 11.16
N MET A 32 -6.19 -5.36 11.74
CA MET A 32 -6.22 -6.59 10.97
C MET A 32 -7.51 -6.71 10.17
N GLY A 33 -7.41 -7.29 8.98
CA GLY A 33 -8.57 -7.51 8.11
C GLY A 33 -9.01 -8.95 8.10
N ILE A 34 -9.85 -9.26 7.12
CA ILE A 34 -10.48 -10.58 6.93
C ILE A 34 -9.55 -11.48 6.12
N LYS A 35 -9.01 -10.94 5.02
CA LYS A 35 -8.19 -11.70 4.05
C LYS A 35 -6.88 -12.19 4.67
N GLY A 36 -6.71 -13.51 4.74
CA GLY A 36 -5.55 -14.18 5.34
C GLY A 36 -5.69 -14.48 6.83
N ASN A 37 -6.86 -14.22 7.42
CA ASN A 37 -7.22 -14.58 8.79
C ASN A 37 -8.32 -15.66 8.78
N ASP A 38 -8.09 -16.73 8.01
CA ASP A 38 -9.09 -17.75 7.69
C ASP A 38 -9.54 -18.55 8.93
N GLU A 39 -8.69 -18.65 9.97
CA GLU A 39 -9.06 -19.27 11.25
C GLU A 39 -10.20 -18.54 11.98
N ILE A 40 -10.31 -17.22 11.78
CA ILE A 40 -11.29 -16.37 12.45
C ILE A 40 -12.51 -16.16 11.55
N PHE A 41 -12.27 -15.93 10.25
CA PHE A 41 -13.32 -15.49 9.33
C PHE A 41 -13.73 -16.53 8.29
N GLY A 42 -13.07 -17.70 8.22
CA GLY A 42 -13.34 -18.72 7.21
C GLY A 42 -13.37 -18.13 5.80
N ASP A 43 -14.49 -18.32 5.11
CA ASP A 43 -14.69 -17.83 3.74
C ASP A 43 -14.80 -16.30 3.62
N GLY A 44 -15.02 -15.59 4.73
CA GLY A 44 -15.07 -14.13 4.78
C GLY A 44 -16.20 -13.58 5.66
N VAL A 45 -16.55 -12.32 5.43
CA VAL A 45 -17.63 -11.64 6.17
C VAL A 45 -18.78 -11.31 5.22
N ILE A 46 -20.00 -11.58 5.67
CA ILE A 46 -21.24 -11.20 4.98
C ILE A 46 -21.62 -9.79 5.42
N TYR A 47 -21.83 -8.89 4.47
CA TYR A 47 -22.31 -7.53 4.72
C TYR A 47 -23.83 -7.50 4.50
N GLU A 48 -24.57 -7.65 5.59
CA GLU A 48 -26.05 -7.71 5.59
C GLU A 48 -26.65 -6.49 4.87
N GLY A 49 -27.59 -6.76 3.96
CA GLY A 49 -28.23 -5.74 3.13
C GLY A 49 -27.40 -5.24 1.93
N VAL A 50 -26.18 -5.77 1.74
CA VAL A 50 -25.31 -5.43 0.59
C VAL A 50 -25.10 -6.65 -0.32
N SER A 51 -24.72 -7.80 0.24
CA SER A 51 -24.50 -9.04 -0.50
C SER A 51 -24.59 -10.25 0.43
N ASP A 52 -25.15 -11.35 -0.08
CA ASP A 52 -25.21 -12.64 0.61
C ASP A 52 -23.90 -13.45 0.46
N GLU A 53 -22.98 -12.99 -0.40
CA GLU A 53 -21.69 -13.65 -0.63
C GLU A 53 -20.65 -13.18 0.40
N PRO A 54 -19.90 -14.09 1.05
CA PRO A 54 -18.83 -13.71 1.95
C PRO A 54 -17.70 -13.03 1.18
N VAL A 55 -17.20 -11.92 1.71
CA VAL A 55 -16.09 -11.18 1.10
C VAL A 55 -14.90 -11.06 2.05
N GLN A 56 -13.71 -11.06 1.46
CA GLN A 56 -12.45 -10.93 2.19
C GLN A 56 -11.71 -9.64 1.82
N TYR A 57 -11.67 -8.69 2.77
CA TYR A 57 -10.90 -7.46 2.64
C TYR A 57 -9.63 -7.49 3.49
N ARG A 58 -8.56 -6.87 2.99
CA ARG A 58 -7.31 -6.71 3.75
C ARG A 58 -7.44 -5.66 4.84
N GLY A 59 -6.68 -5.87 5.90
CA GLY A 59 -6.51 -4.89 6.97
C GLY A 59 -5.69 -3.69 6.53
N GLN A 60 -5.59 -2.73 7.44
CA GLN A 60 -4.76 -1.55 7.22
C GLN A 60 -3.29 -1.91 7.30
N THR A 61 -2.49 -1.32 6.40
CA THR A 61 -1.03 -1.41 6.43
C THR A 61 -0.41 -0.09 5.98
N GLY A 62 0.80 0.20 6.45
CA GLY A 62 1.59 1.32 5.96
C GLY A 62 1.81 1.28 4.44
N ALA A 63 1.82 0.09 3.82
CA ALA A 63 1.99 -0.09 2.38
C ALA A 63 0.79 0.37 1.53
N GLN A 64 -0.30 0.82 2.15
CA GLN A 64 -1.42 1.49 1.47
C GLN A 64 -1.16 3.00 1.25
N ASP A 65 0.02 3.53 1.61
CA ASP A 65 0.40 4.92 1.38
C ASP A 65 0.47 5.31 -0.11
N ASN A 66 0.39 6.60 -0.43
CA ASN A 66 0.50 7.06 -1.82
C ASN A 66 1.91 7.49 -2.20
N ILE A 67 2.83 7.63 -1.26
CA ILE A 67 4.15 8.24 -1.46
C ILE A 67 5.04 7.28 -2.24
N ILE A 68 5.23 6.06 -1.72
CA ILE A 68 6.16 5.07 -2.30
C ILE A 68 5.70 4.64 -3.69
N PRO A 69 4.45 4.24 -3.94
CA PRO A 69 4.06 3.80 -5.28
C PRO A 69 4.08 4.96 -6.30
N THR A 70 3.83 6.21 -5.88
CA THR A 70 3.97 7.37 -6.77
C THR A 70 5.43 7.57 -7.16
N ALA A 71 6.35 7.49 -6.18
CA ALA A 71 7.78 7.59 -6.41
C ALA A 71 8.26 6.50 -7.38
N ASP A 72 7.85 5.26 -7.17
CA ASP A 72 8.28 4.11 -7.99
C ASP A 72 7.73 4.17 -9.42
N ILE A 73 6.51 4.67 -9.60
CA ILE A 73 5.94 4.90 -10.93
C ILE A 73 6.67 6.04 -11.63
N PHE A 74 6.91 7.14 -10.93
CA PHE A 74 7.56 8.33 -11.50
C PHE A 74 9.02 8.06 -11.91
N THR A 75 9.75 7.29 -11.10
CA THR A 75 11.14 6.94 -11.41
C THR A 75 11.23 5.85 -12.47
N GLY A 76 10.24 4.96 -12.57
CA GLY A 76 10.28 3.77 -13.42
C GLY A 76 10.77 2.51 -12.70
N VAL A 77 11.12 2.60 -11.40
CA VAL A 77 11.56 1.45 -10.59
C VAL A 77 10.53 0.32 -10.59
N ILE A 78 9.25 0.68 -10.71
CA ILE A 78 8.14 -0.27 -10.82
C ILE A 78 8.33 -1.33 -11.93
N ASP A 79 8.95 -0.97 -13.06
CA ASP A 79 9.10 -1.88 -14.20
C ASP A 79 10.21 -2.92 -13.98
N TYR A 80 10.98 -2.79 -12.90
CA TYR A 80 12.04 -3.70 -12.48
C TYR A 80 11.66 -4.52 -11.24
N TYR A 81 10.40 -4.46 -10.80
CA TYR A 81 9.93 -5.25 -9.67
C TYR A 81 10.05 -6.76 -9.95
N PRO A 82 10.58 -7.55 -9.02
CA PRO A 82 10.68 -9.00 -9.19
C PRO A 82 9.31 -9.68 -9.13
N SER A 83 9.13 -10.77 -9.88
CA SER A 83 7.91 -11.58 -9.85
C SER A 83 7.87 -12.49 -8.63
N ASN A 84 7.39 -11.99 -7.50
CA ASN A 84 7.23 -12.75 -6.26
C ASN A 84 5.93 -12.36 -5.51
N ASP A 85 5.63 -13.05 -4.41
CA ASP A 85 4.39 -12.85 -3.67
C ASP A 85 4.31 -11.49 -2.98
N LEU A 86 5.46 -10.90 -2.61
CA LEU A 86 5.51 -9.53 -2.09
C LEU A 86 5.08 -8.52 -3.16
N THR A 87 5.58 -8.66 -4.39
CA THR A 87 5.17 -7.80 -5.51
C THR A 87 3.68 -7.94 -5.79
N LYS A 88 3.15 -9.17 -5.84
CA LYS A 88 1.70 -9.40 -6.01
C LYS A 88 0.91 -8.71 -4.90
N TYR A 89 1.36 -8.84 -3.65
CA TYR A 89 0.73 -8.20 -2.49
C TYR A 89 0.75 -6.67 -2.60
N LEU A 90 1.89 -6.06 -2.92
CA LEU A 90 2.00 -4.59 -3.07
C LEU A 90 1.12 -4.05 -4.21
N LEU A 91 1.00 -4.80 -5.31
CA LEU A 91 0.09 -4.44 -6.42
C LEU A 91 -1.38 -4.57 -6.02
N ASP A 92 -1.76 -5.63 -5.27
CA ASP A 92 -3.13 -5.83 -4.76
C ASP A 92 -3.57 -4.65 -3.89
N LEU A 93 -2.68 -4.12 -3.03
CA LEU A 93 -2.98 -2.97 -2.17
C LEU A 93 -3.36 -1.70 -2.95
N ARG A 94 -3.01 -1.58 -4.24
CA ARG A 94 -3.37 -0.41 -5.06
C ARG A 94 -4.87 -0.26 -5.26
N THR A 95 -5.60 -1.37 -5.21
CA THR A 95 -7.06 -1.38 -5.34
C THR A 95 -7.78 -0.72 -4.15
N TYR A 96 -7.12 -0.67 -2.98
CA TYR A 96 -7.63 -0.10 -1.74
C TYR A 96 -7.53 1.43 -1.65
N ARG A 97 -7.02 2.10 -2.70
CA ARG A 97 -6.88 3.56 -2.75
C ARG A 97 -8.08 4.21 -3.43
N PRO A 98 -8.38 5.48 -3.17
CA PRO A 98 -9.44 6.20 -3.88
C PRO A 98 -9.25 6.15 -5.41
N LYS A 99 -10.36 6.08 -6.17
CA LYS A 99 -10.32 5.98 -7.63
C LYS A 99 -9.59 7.14 -8.31
N CYS A 100 -9.64 8.34 -7.73
CA CYS A 100 -8.88 9.49 -8.23
C CYS A 100 -7.36 9.25 -8.21
N ILE A 101 -6.84 8.62 -7.15
CA ILE A 101 -5.42 8.27 -7.04
C ILE A 101 -5.05 7.16 -8.03
N GLN A 102 -5.89 6.13 -8.14
CA GLN A 102 -5.67 5.06 -9.13
C GLN A 102 -5.61 5.62 -10.56
N ASN A 103 -6.48 6.57 -10.90
CA ASN A 103 -6.49 7.22 -12.20
C ASN A 103 -5.27 8.14 -12.40
N PHE A 104 -4.88 8.88 -11.37
CA PHE A 104 -3.66 9.69 -11.40
C PHE A 104 -2.43 8.86 -11.73
N TRP A 105 -2.27 7.68 -11.11
CA TRP A 105 -1.15 6.78 -11.38
C TRP A 105 -1.15 6.20 -12.79
N LYS A 106 -2.32 5.91 -13.36
CA LYS A 106 -2.43 5.50 -14.77
C LYS A 106 -1.89 6.60 -15.70
N ILE A 107 -2.30 7.85 -15.46
CA ILE A 107 -1.84 9.00 -16.23
C ILE A 107 -0.33 9.21 -16.04
N LEU A 108 0.16 9.09 -14.81
CA LEU A 108 1.57 9.25 -14.48
C LEU A 108 2.43 8.24 -15.24
N LYS A 109 2.05 6.95 -15.21
CA LYS A 109 2.76 5.89 -15.94
C LYS A 109 2.80 6.11 -17.46
N MET A 110 1.78 6.74 -18.04
CA MET A 110 1.73 7.03 -19.48
C MET A 110 2.62 8.21 -19.91
N LYS A 111 2.96 9.13 -18.99
CA LYS A 111 3.59 10.42 -19.34
C LYS A 111 5.04 10.56 -18.90
N TRP A 112 5.48 9.82 -17.88
CA TRP A 112 6.77 10.07 -17.23
C TRP A 112 7.42 8.76 -16.75
N VAL A 113 8.51 8.36 -17.39
CA VAL A 113 9.41 7.28 -16.92
C VAL A 113 10.83 7.82 -17.00
N ILE A 114 11.38 8.27 -15.86
CA ILE A 114 12.70 8.94 -15.83
C ILE A 114 13.84 8.00 -16.24
N ILE A 115 13.77 6.73 -15.83
CA ILE A 115 14.82 5.75 -16.16
C ILE A 115 15.01 5.61 -17.68
N ASP A 116 13.94 5.68 -18.47
CA ASP A 116 14.02 5.63 -19.94
C ASP A 116 14.76 6.83 -20.53
N TYR A 117 14.76 7.99 -19.86
CA TYR A 117 15.46 9.20 -20.31
C TYR A 117 16.92 9.31 -19.82
N LEU A 118 17.30 8.56 -18.79
CA LEU A 118 18.65 8.59 -18.21
C LEU A 118 19.57 7.48 -18.75
N ILE A 119 19.01 6.47 -19.42
CA ILE A 119 19.76 5.35 -20.03
C ILE A 119 20.13 5.64 -21.51
N ILE A 120 19.73 6.80 -22.05
CA ILE A 120 20.18 7.34 -23.35
C ILE A 120 21.32 8.33 -23.11
#